data_AF-A0A920SPS6-F1
#
_entry.id   AF-A0A920SPS6-F1
#
_cell.length_a   1.000
_cell.length_b   1.000
_cell.length_c   1.000
_cell.angle_alpha   90.00
_cell.angle_beta   90.00
_cell.angle_gamma   90.00
#
_symmetry.space_group_name_H-M   'P 1'
#
loop_
_entity.id
_entity.type
_entity.pdbx_description
1 polymer ?
#
loop_
_entity_poly.entity_id
_entity_poly.type
_entity_poly.pdbx_seq_one_letter_code
_entity_poly.pdbx_strand_id
1 'polypeptide(L)'
;MIDIVGRGEGLGRPLLYGTTQRFQEHFGFASLDDLPRPDELPIILKDRMPLEEGEGNAEKEEIPEMPDLSDDLEEKQPDNSVDESAQDVVL
;
A
#
# COMPACT_ATOMS: atom_id res chain seq x y z
N MET A 1 7.05 -22.63 1.93
CA MET A 1 6.06 -23.11 0.94
C MET A 1 4.74 -22.41 1.19
N ILE A 2 4.18 -21.80 0.14
CA ILE A 2 2.96 -20.99 0.19
C ILE A 2 2.22 -21.23 -1.12
N ASP A 3 0.90 -21.39 -1.06
CA ASP A 3 0.04 -21.59 -2.24
C ASP A 3 -1.10 -20.56 -2.28
N ILE A 4 -1.71 -20.42 -3.46
CA ILE A 4 -2.91 -19.59 -3.64
C ILE A 4 -4.12 -20.38 -3.14
N VAL A 5 -4.74 -19.91 -2.07
CA VAL A 5 -5.92 -20.53 -1.46
C VAL A 5 -7.24 -19.96 -1.98
N GLY A 6 -7.20 -18.84 -2.70
CA GLY A 6 -8.41 -18.28 -3.30
C GLY A 6 -8.23 -16.85 -3.80
N ARG A 7 -9.37 -16.17 -3.92
CA ARG A 7 -9.43 -14.74 -4.25
C ARG A 7 -10.37 -14.02 -3.30
N GLY A 8 -9.96 -12.86 -2.82
CA GLY A 8 -10.78 -12.02 -1.94
C GLY A 8 -11.92 -11.32 -2.68
N GLU A 9 -12.99 -11.02 -1.96
CA GLU A 9 -14.09 -10.19 -2.44
C GLU A 9 -13.75 -8.71 -2.20
N GLY A 10 -13.40 -8.01 -3.28
CA GLY A 10 -12.97 -6.61 -3.24
C GLY A 10 -12.55 -6.14 -4.63
N LEU A 11 -12.40 -4.82 -4.80
CA LEU A 11 -11.91 -4.24 -6.05
C LEU A 11 -10.54 -4.86 -6.38
N GLY A 12 -10.39 -5.38 -7.60
CA GLY A 12 -9.17 -6.06 -8.04
C GLY A 12 -9.08 -7.56 -7.70
N ARG A 13 -10.01 -8.13 -6.92
CA ARG A 13 -10.08 -9.57 -6.58
C ARG A 13 -8.70 -10.16 -6.20
N PRO A 14 -8.07 -9.67 -5.12
CA PRO A 14 -6.70 -10.02 -4.76
C PRO A 14 -6.54 -11.52 -4.50
N LEU A 15 -5.36 -12.06 -4.80
CA LEU A 15 -5.03 -13.45 -4.52
C LEU A 15 -4.84 -13.65 -3.01
N LEU A 16 -5.49 -14.68 -2.47
CA LEU A 16 -5.30 -15.09 -1.09
C LEU A 16 -4.24 -16.17 -1.05
N TYR A 17 -3.29 -16.02 -0.13
CA TYR A 17 -2.20 -16.97 0.07
C TYR A 17 -2.39 -17.70 1.39
N GLY A 18 -1.99 -18.96 1.40
CA GLY A 18 -2.03 -19.80 2.60
C GLY A 18 -0.79 -20.68 2.72
N THR A 19 -0.56 -21.17 3.93
CA THR A 19 0.50 -22.15 4.20
C THR A 19 0.05 -23.55 3.81
N THR A 20 1.00 -24.43 3.56
CA THR A 20 0.76 -25.80 3.09
C THR A 20 1.13 -26.82 4.16
N GLN A 21 0.76 -28.09 3.96
CA GLN A 21 1.20 -29.18 4.86
C GLN A 21 2.73 -29.23 4.97
N ARG A 22 3.43 -28.97 3.87
CA ARG A 22 4.89 -28.94 3.81
C ARG A 22 5.49 -27.81 4.64
N PHE A 23 4.80 -26.68 4.76
CA PHE A 23 5.20 -25.62 5.68
C PHE A 23 5.19 -26.16 7.11
N GLN A 24 4.10 -26.82 7.51
CA GLN A 24 3.97 -27.40 8.86
C GLN A 24 5.05 -28.46 9.12
N GLU A 25 5.28 -29.37 8.17
CA GLU A 25 6.36 -30.37 8.24
C GLU A 25 7.75 -29.73 8.39
N HIS A 26 8.03 -28.65 7.65
CA HIS A 26 9.31 -27.96 7.68
C HIS A 26 9.58 -27.27 9.02
N PHE A 27 8.56 -26.61 9.58
CA PHE A 27 8.68 -25.93 10.87
C PHE A 27 8.44 -26.88 12.07
N GLY A 28 8.02 -28.12 11.82
CA GLY A 28 7.75 -29.13 12.84
C GLY A 28 6.45 -28.91 13.61
N PHE A 29 5.47 -28.23 13.00
CA PHE A 29 4.13 -28.07 13.57
C PHE A 29 3.22 -29.21 13.12
N ALA A 30 2.35 -29.70 14.01
CA ALA A 30 1.33 -30.69 13.66
C ALA A 30 0.07 -30.01 13.09
N SER A 31 -0.18 -28.76 13.49
CA SER A 31 -1.32 -27.96 13.09
C SER A 31 -0.99 -26.46 13.09
N LEU A 32 -1.88 -25.63 12.55
CA LEU A 32 -1.74 -24.16 12.64
C LEU A 32 -1.99 -23.64 14.06
N ASP A 33 -2.67 -24.41 14.91
CA ASP A 33 -2.95 -24.01 16.29
C ASP A 33 -1.72 -24.11 17.19
N ASP A 34 -0.71 -24.89 16.78
CA ASP A 34 0.57 -25.05 17.48
C ASP A 34 1.57 -23.92 17.16
N LEU A 35 1.15 -22.91 16.39
CA LEU A 35 2.00 -21.77 16.07
C LEU A 35 2.29 -20.94 17.34
N PRO A 36 3.55 -20.50 17.55
CA PRO A 36 3.86 -19.60 18.65
C PRO A 36 3.07 -18.30 18.53
N ARG A 37 2.82 -17.67 19.67
CA ARG A 37 2.20 -16.35 19.69
C ARG A 37 3.08 -15.35 18.92
N PRO A 38 2.49 -14.32 18.29
CA PRO A 38 3.23 -13.34 17.50
C PRO A 38 4.41 -12.72 18.27
N ASP A 39 4.22 -12.47 19.56
CA ASP A 39 5.21 -11.85 20.44
C ASP A 39 6.43 -12.78 20.73
N GLU A 40 6.26 -14.10 20.59
CA GLU A 40 7.27 -15.12 20.88
C GLU A 40 8.01 -15.61 19.62
N LEU A 41 7.45 -15.35 18.44
CA LEU A 41 8.05 -15.70 17.13
C LEU A 41 9.50 -15.21 16.96
N PRO A 42 9.85 -13.94 17.29
CA PRO A 42 11.20 -13.43 17.05
C PRO A 42 12.27 -14.11 17.89
N ILE A 43 11.88 -14.76 18.99
CA ILE A 43 12.79 -15.44 19.91
C ILE A 43 13.04 -16.85 19.39
N ILE A 44 11.97 -17.58 19.05
CA ILE A 44 12.05 -18.99 18.62
C ILE A 44 12.66 -19.13 17.22
N LEU A 45 12.39 -18.21 16.31
CA LEU A 45 12.88 -18.30 14.92
C LEU A 45 14.39 -18.01 14.81
N LYS A 46 14.93 -17.11 15.65
CA LYS A 46 16.37 -16.79 15.69
C LYS A 46 17.22 -18.01 16.05
N ASP A 47 16.68 -18.89 16.90
CA ASP A 47 17.39 -20.09 17.35
C ASP A 47 17.32 -21.24 16.35
N ARG A 48 16.33 -21.23 15.45
CA ARG A 48 16.01 -22.40 14.57
C ARG A 48 16.42 -22.26 13.12
N MET A 49 16.66 -21.04 12.62
CA MET A 49 17.11 -20.84 11.23
C MET A 49 18.29 -19.86 11.18
N PRO A 50 19.49 -20.30 10.77
CA PRO A 50 20.42 -19.39 10.12
C PRO A 50 19.71 -18.93 8.85
N LEU A 51 19.18 -17.71 8.86
CA LEU A 51 18.63 -17.11 7.66
C LEU A 51 19.80 -16.92 6.70
N GLU A 52 19.92 -17.78 5.69
CA GLU A 52 20.66 -17.41 4.49
C GLU A 52 19.87 -16.27 3.87
N GLU A 53 20.32 -15.05 4.10
CA GLU A 53 19.79 -13.83 3.51
C GLU A 53 19.94 -13.95 1.99
N GLY A 54 18.93 -14.52 1.32
CA GLY A 54 18.73 -14.27 -0.09
C GLY A 54 18.48 -12.77 -0.21
N GLU A 55 19.47 -12.05 -0.73
CA GLU A 55 19.49 -10.62 -0.98
C GLU A 55 18.30 -10.21 -1.88
N GLY A 56 17.12 -10.11 -1.28
CA GLY A 56 16.01 -9.35 -1.83
C GLY A 56 16.28 -7.90 -1.52
N ASN A 57 16.88 -7.19 -2.47
CA ASN A 57 17.04 -5.75 -2.45
C ASN A 57 15.67 -5.08 -2.28
N ALA A 58 15.26 -4.88 -1.02
CA ALA A 58 14.21 -3.92 -0.69
C ALA A 58 14.85 -2.55 -0.85
N GLU A 59 14.92 -2.11 -2.10
CA GLU A 59 15.15 -0.73 -2.46
C GLU A 59 14.15 0.07 -1.63
N LYS A 60 14.65 0.83 -0.65
CA LYS A 60 13.88 1.93 -0.09
C LYS A 60 13.60 2.84 -1.27
N GLU A 61 12.42 2.73 -1.86
CA GLU A 61 11.87 3.81 -2.66
C GLU A 61 11.70 4.98 -1.69
N GLU A 62 12.71 5.86 -1.67
CA GLU A 62 12.58 7.21 -1.14
C GLU A 62 11.36 7.80 -1.83
N ILE A 63 10.30 8.00 -1.06
CA ILE A 63 9.12 8.72 -1.49
C ILE A 63 9.65 10.09 -1.96
N PRO A 64 9.58 10.45 -3.25
CA PRO A 64 10.03 11.77 -3.67
C PRO A 64 9.17 12.80 -2.93
N GLU A 65 9.80 13.71 -2.18
CA GLU A 65 9.12 14.88 -1.64
C GLU A 65 8.51 15.63 -2.81
N MET A 66 7.18 15.55 -2.94
CA MET A 66 6.47 16.40 -3.89
C MET A 66 6.73 17.85 -3.48
N PRO A 67 7.17 18.72 -4.40
CA PRO A 67 7.28 20.14 -4.10
C PRO A 67 5.90 20.67 -3.69
N ASP A 68 5.88 21.45 -2.62
CA ASP A 68 4.70 22.18 -2.16
C ASP A 68 4.19 23.08 -3.28
N LEU A 69 3.05 22.72 -3.88
CA LEU A 69 2.39 23.45 -4.95
C LEU A 69 1.47 24.56 -4.40
N SER A 70 1.75 25.12 -3.22
CA SER A 70 0.95 26.20 -2.65
C SER A 70 1.24 27.61 -3.19
N ASP A 71 2.26 27.80 -4.05
CA ASP A 71 2.75 29.16 -4.38
C ASP A 71 2.45 29.68 -5.80
N ASP A 72 1.60 29.03 -6.61
CA ASP A 72 1.28 29.55 -7.96
C ASP A 72 -0.23 29.46 -8.29
N LEU A 73 -1.05 30.02 -7.39
CA LEU A 73 -2.41 30.46 -7.73
C LEU A 73 -2.50 31.98 -7.55
N GLU A 74 -1.76 32.70 -8.37
CA GLU A 74 -2.03 34.12 -8.57
C GLU A 74 -3.31 34.24 -9.41
N GLU A 75 -4.44 34.37 -8.72
CA GLU A 75 -5.74 34.74 -9.32
C GLU A 75 -5.58 36.07 -10.05
N LYS A 76 -5.18 36.01 -11.33
CA LYS A 76 -5.43 37.11 -12.25
C LYS A 76 -6.93 37.16 -12.48
N GLN A 77 -7.58 38.09 -11.78
CA GLN A 77 -8.93 38.53 -12.08
C GLN A 77 -9.06 38.74 -13.60
N PRO A 78 -10.02 38.11 -14.28
CA PRO A 78 -10.33 38.51 -15.64
C PRO A 78 -10.94 39.92 -15.60
N ASP A 79 -10.18 40.88 -16.11
CA ASP A 79 -10.62 42.23 -16.47
C ASP A 79 -11.74 42.12 -17.51
N ASN A 80 -12.99 42.06 -17.04
CA ASN A 80 -14.16 42.08 -17.90
C ASN A 80 -14.64 43.53 -18.05
N SER A 81 -13.88 44.32 -18.80
CA SER A 81 -14.37 45.57 -19.38
C SER A 81 -15.27 45.24 -20.58
N VAL A 82 -16.54 44.92 -20.31
CA VAL A 82 -17.59 44.99 -21.35
C VAL A 82 -18.11 46.42 -21.36
N ASP A 83 -17.52 47.21 -22.26
CA ASP A 83 -18.23 48.32 -22.88
C ASP A 83 -19.37 47.73 -23.70
N GLU A 84 -20.61 47.86 -23.22
CA GLU A 84 -21.74 47.95 -24.13
C GLU A 84 -22.72 48.99 -23.61
N SER A 85 -22.69 50.11 -24.32
CA SER A 85 -23.52 51.28 -24.16
C SER A 85 -24.94 51.03 -24.70
N ALA A 86 -25.92 51.61 -24.00
CA ALA A 86 -27.32 51.82 -24.40
C ALA A 86 -28.14 50.54 -24.65
N GLN A 87 -29.15 50.24 -23.84
CA GLN A 87 -30.41 51.00 -23.88
C GLN A 87 -31.21 50.76 -22.58
N ASP A 88 -31.36 51.81 -21.78
CA ASP A 88 -32.46 51.97 -20.85
C ASP A 88 -33.23 53.22 -21.31
N VAL A 89 -34.38 53.00 -21.97
CA VAL A 89 -35.41 54.02 -22.18
C VAL A 89 -36.75 53.35 -21.86
N VAL A 90 -37.09 53.39 -20.57
CA VAL A 90 -38.37 53.83 -19.99
C VAL A 90 -39.54 54.04 -20.99
N LEU A 91 -40.62 53.27 -20.84
CA LEU A 91 -41.88 53.71 -20.20
C LEU A 91 -42.82 52.51 -19.97
#